data_AF-A0A1C6R4V9-F1
#
_entry.id   AF-A0A1C6R4V9-F1
#
_cell.length_a   1.000
_cell.length_b   1.000
_cell.length_c   1.000
_cell.angle_alpha   90.00
_cell.angle_beta   90.00
_cell.angle_gamma   90.00
#
_symmetry.space_group_name_H-M   'P 1'
#
loop_
_entity.id
_entity.type
_entity.pdbx_description
1 polymer ?
#
loop_
_entity_poly.entity_id
_entity_poly.type
_entity_poly.pdbx_seq_one_letter_code
_entity_poly.pdbx_strand_id
1 'polypeptide(L)'
;MSQPESSKTDVQASTAPPPDEGKAATPPSGAGGGRWYAFRTEDWERWKQAATPALRRHVESVENCSLCLLSVERVAEAFMLPPPGNKFFPRHVKAAYGQWKDEHPDRGLRSAEFSVSFRAEHGHGPSFKQLGDGLGWALPRSVLGFVVVRLVANKWLARTGEVPWTLRPGPAAQQRGIVLPAARKPAAAVSPLS
;
A
#
# COMPACT_ATOMS: atom_id res chain seq x y z
N MET A 1 40.16 -52.97 17.24
CA MET A 1 39.79 -51.55 17.09
C MET A 1 39.80 -51.27 15.60
N SER A 2 38.70 -51.58 14.90
CA SER A 2 37.51 -50.75 14.69
C SER A 2 37.74 -49.64 13.64
N GLN A 3 37.30 -49.97 12.42
CA GLN A 3 36.89 -49.16 11.25
C GLN A 3 37.82 -48.12 10.63
N PRO A 4 37.95 -48.18 9.29
CA PRO A 4 37.39 -47.18 8.38
C PRO A 4 36.39 -47.89 7.43
N GLU A 5 35.48 -47.29 6.68
CA GLU A 5 35.50 -46.05 5.91
C GLU A 5 34.09 -45.46 5.86
N SER A 6 34.04 -44.13 5.82
CA SER A 6 32.81 -43.37 5.61
C SER A 6 32.39 -43.45 4.14
N SER A 7 31.18 -43.95 3.89
CA SER A 7 30.51 -43.88 2.60
C SER A 7 30.32 -42.42 2.17
N LYS A 8 30.97 -42.06 1.05
CA LYS A 8 30.59 -40.92 0.21
C LYS A 8 29.45 -41.38 -0.70
N THR A 9 28.29 -40.76 -0.54
CA THR A 9 27.25 -40.77 -1.58
C THR A 9 27.02 -39.33 -2.01
N ASP A 10 27.51 -39.00 -3.20
CA ASP A 10 27.21 -37.75 -3.90
C ASP A 10 25.80 -37.81 -4.49
N VAL A 11 25.00 -36.82 -4.07
CA VAL A 11 24.18 -35.90 -4.87
C VAL A 11 23.58 -36.42 -6.20
N GLN A 12 22.25 -36.58 -6.23
CA GLN A 12 21.39 -35.92 -7.22
C GLN A 12 19.90 -36.03 -6.84
N ALA A 13 19.37 -35.00 -6.18
CA ALA A 13 17.94 -34.75 -6.12
C ALA A 13 17.65 -33.51 -6.97
N SER A 14 17.00 -33.75 -8.11
CA SER A 14 16.43 -32.74 -8.98
C SER A 14 15.39 -31.93 -8.21
N THR A 15 15.67 -30.65 -7.97
CA THR A 15 14.67 -29.70 -7.46
C THR A 15 14.32 -28.76 -8.60
N ALA A 16 13.06 -28.83 -9.04
CA ALA A 16 12.46 -27.92 -9.99
C ALA A 16 12.56 -26.45 -9.50
N PRO A 17 12.69 -25.46 -10.41
CA PRO A 17 12.68 -24.06 -10.03
C PRO A 17 11.30 -23.64 -9.48
N PRO A 18 11.24 -22.72 -8.50
CA PRO A 18 9.99 -22.19 -7.98
C PRO A 18 9.23 -21.40 -9.07
N PRO A 19 7.88 -21.40 -9.05
CA PRO A 19 7.10 -20.67 -10.02
C PRO A 19 7.23 -19.15 -9.79
N ASP A 20 7.67 -18.50 -10.85
CA ASP A 20 7.62 -17.08 -11.22
C ASP A 20 6.77 -16.18 -10.30
N GLU A 21 7.46 -15.30 -9.57
CA GLU A 21 6.87 -14.21 -8.82
C GLU A 21 6.19 -13.21 -9.78
N GLY A 22 4.85 -13.20 -9.76
CA GLY A 22 4.05 -11.99 -9.91
C GLY A 22 4.45 -11.06 -11.07
N LYS A 23 4.34 -11.56 -12.30
CA LYS A 23 4.38 -10.72 -13.50
C LYS A 23 3.22 -9.72 -13.44
N ALA A 24 3.53 -8.50 -13.01
CA ALA A 24 2.63 -7.36 -13.14
C ALA A 24 2.18 -7.27 -14.60
N ALA A 25 0.87 -7.12 -14.81
CA ALA A 25 0.30 -6.95 -16.13
C ALA A 25 1.03 -5.83 -16.87
N THR A 26 1.63 -6.16 -18.00
CA THR A 26 2.28 -5.20 -18.89
C THR A 26 1.22 -4.17 -19.31
N PRO A 27 1.39 -2.88 -19.02
CA PRO A 27 0.45 -1.88 -19.49
C PRO A 27 0.49 -1.81 -21.02
N PRO A 28 -0.65 -1.60 -21.71
CA PRO A 28 -0.65 -1.43 -23.15
C PRO A 28 0.21 -0.21 -23.52
N SER A 29 1.22 -0.46 -24.37
CA SER A 29 2.05 0.58 -24.97
C SER A 29 1.18 1.48 -25.84
N GLY A 30 0.96 2.72 -25.39
CA GLY A 30 0.35 3.75 -26.22
C GLY A 30 -0.44 4.79 -25.44
N ALA A 31 0.23 5.64 -24.67
CA ALA A 31 -0.30 6.97 -24.31
C ALA A 31 0.84 7.90 -23.92
N GLY A 32 1.35 8.64 -24.90
CA GLY A 32 2.25 9.75 -24.66
C GLY A 32 1.55 10.89 -23.91
N GLY A 33 2.30 11.50 -22.99
CA GLY A 33 2.18 12.88 -22.49
C GLY A 33 0.85 13.62 -22.57
N GLY A 34 0.06 13.52 -21.49
CA GLY A 34 -0.64 14.67 -20.89
C GLY A 34 -2.04 15.04 -21.41
N ARG A 35 -3.01 15.02 -20.47
CA ARG A 35 -4.42 15.51 -20.55
C ARG A 35 -5.27 14.69 -21.51
N TRP A 36 -6.20 13.82 -21.10
CA TRP A 36 -7.05 13.73 -19.92
C TRP A 36 -7.29 12.22 -19.70
N TYR A 37 -7.33 11.72 -18.47
CA TYR A 37 -7.88 10.39 -18.26
C TYR A 37 -9.36 10.46 -18.61
N ALA A 38 -9.72 9.99 -19.82
CA ALA A 38 -11.09 9.89 -20.26
C ALA A 38 -11.67 8.63 -19.62
N PHE A 39 -12.33 8.82 -18.48
CA PHE A 39 -12.96 7.71 -17.78
C PHE A 39 -13.99 7.04 -18.70
N ARG A 40 -13.88 5.72 -18.79
CA ARG A 40 -14.86 4.85 -19.46
C ARG A 40 -15.19 3.72 -18.51
N THR A 41 -16.48 3.57 -18.21
CA THR A 41 -16.97 2.52 -17.30
C THR A 41 -16.50 1.14 -17.73
N GLU A 42 -16.47 0.86 -19.04
CA GLU A 42 -16.06 -0.46 -19.55
C GLU A 42 -14.56 -0.73 -19.32
N ASP A 43 -13.71 0.28 -19.46
CA ASP A 43 -12.27 0.15 -19.22
C ASP A 43 -11.98 -0.05 -17.72
N TRP A 44 -12.75 0.62 -16.86
CA TRP A 44 -12.66 0.44 -15.42
C TRP A 44 -13.10 -0.95 -14.97
N GLU A 45 -14.24 -1.44 -15.46
CA GLU A 45 -14.70 -2.79 -15.17
C GLU A 45 -13.73 -3.85 -15.69
N ARG A 46 -13.18 -3.66 -16.89
CA ARG A 46 -12.14 -4.55 -17.44
C ARG A 46 -10.89 -4.56 -16.56
N TRP A 47 -10.44 -3.39 -16.08
CA TRP A 47 -9.32 -3.31 -15.15
C TRP A 47 -9.61 -4.07 -13.85
N LYS A 48 -10.81 -3.91 -13.27
CA LYS A 48 -11.22 -4.63 -12.04
C LYS A 48 -11.29 -6.14 -12.24
N GLN A 49 -11.70 -6.61 -13.42
CA GLN A 49 -11.72 -8.04 -13.77
C GLN A 49 -10.32 -8.62 -13.96
N ALA A 50 -9.37 -7.84 -14.48
CA ALA A 50 -7.98 -8.25 -14.64
C ALA A 50 -7.15 -8.14 -13.35
N ALA A 51 -7.58 -7.32 -12.38
CA ALA A 51 -6.91 -7.15 -11.10
C ALA A 51 -6.94 -8.43 -10.25
N THR A 52 -5.91 -8.63 -9.42
CA THR A 52 -5.93 -9.73 -8.46
C THR A 52 -7.11 -9.58 -7.48
N PRO A 53 -7.67 -10.67 -6.92
CA PRO A 53 -8.79 -10.57 -6.00
C PRO A 53 -8.53 -9.66 -4.78
N ALA A 54 -7.27 -9.61 -4.32
CA ALA A 54 -6.88 -8.73 -3.22
C ALA A 54 -6.90 -7.24 -3.62
N LEU A 55 -6.38 -6.91 -4.81
CA LEU A 55 -6.38 -5.54 -5.32
C LEU A 55 -7.80 -5.07 -5.65
N ARG A 56 -8.63 -5.94 -6.23
CA ARG A 56 -10.03 -5.65 -6.51
C ARG A 56 -10.81 -5.29 -5.24
N ARG A 57 -10.71 -6.11 -4.19
CA ARG A 57 -11.36 -5.80 -2.89
C ARG A 57 -10.86 -4.50 -2.28
N HIS A 58 -9.57 -4.20 -2.42
CA HIS A 58 -9.00 -2.94 -1.93
C HIS A 58 -9.61 -1.73 -2.65
N VAL A 59 -9.68 -1.80 -3.98
CA VAL A 59 -10.31 -0.77 -4.82
C VAL A 59 -11.78 -0.59 -4.47
N GLU A 60 -12.53 -1.67 -4.39
CA GLU A 60 -13.96 -1.64 -4.05
C GLU A 60 -14.17 -1.05 -2.64
N SER A 61 -13.26 -1.27 -1.69
CA SER A 61 -13.33 -0.62 -0.38
C SER A 61 -13.12 0.89 -0.45
N VAL A 62 -12.30 1.39 -1.38
CA VAL A 62 -12.07 2.83 -1.58
C VAL A 62 -13.24 3.45 -2.33
N GLU A 63 -13.68 2.80 -3.42
CA GLU A 63 -14.79 3.23 -4.28
C GLU A 63 -16.10 3.35 -3.50
N ASN A 64 -16.38 2.40 -2.61
CA ASN A 64 -17.62 2.37 -1.83
C ASN A 64 -17.50 3.03 -0.44
N CYS A 65 -16.42 3.77 -0.17
CA CYS A 65 -16.24 4.42 1.12
C CYS A 65 -17.19 5.62 1.27
N SER A 66 -18.22 5.47 2.09
CA SER A 66 -19.23 6.52 2.38
C SER A 66 -18.66 7.76 3.07
N LEU A 67 -17.50 7.66 3.70
CA LEU A 67 -16.83 8.78 4.36
C LEU A 67 -15.91 9.56 3.41
N CYS A 68 -15.36 8.91 2.39
CA CYS A 68 -14.46 9.57 1.44
C CYS A 68 -15.20 10.20 0.26
N LEU A 69 -16.39 9.66 -0.10
CA LEU A 69 -17.26 10.19 -1.15
C LEU A 69 -16.50 10.46 -2.46
N LEU A 70 -15.56 9.58 -2.82
CA LEU A 70 -14.78 9.72 -4.04
C LEU A 70 -15.65 9.31 -5.23
N SER A 71 -15.58 10.09 -6.31
CA SER A 71 -16.21 9.67 -7.57
C SER A 71 -15.46 8.46 -8.14
N VAL A 72 -16.17 7.59 -8.86
CA VAL A 72 -15.59 6.40 -9.49
C VAL A 72 -14.48 6.80 -10.46
N GLU A 73 -14.65 7.90 -11.20
CA GLU A 73 -13.65 8.47 -12.11
C GLU A 73 -12.34 8.77 -11.38
N ARG A 74 -12.43 9.36 -10.18
CA ARG A 74 -11.25 9.74 -9.40
C ARG A 74 -10.52 8.53 -8.84
N VAL A 75 -11.27 7.50 -8.44
CA VAL A 75 -10.68 6.23 -8.01
C VAL A 75 -10.01 5.57 -9.21
N ALA A 76 -10.72 5.41 -10.33
CA ALA A 76 -10.19 4.78 -11.53
C ALA A 76 -8.94 5.49 -12.07
N GLU A 77 -8.93 6.82 -12.12
CA GLU A 77 -7.75 7.62 -12.49
C GLU A 77 -6.53 7.26 -11.62
N ALA A 78 -6.71 7.18 -10.30
CA ALA A 78 -5.63 6.94 -9.37
C ALA A 78 -5.06 5.50 -9.43
N PHE A 79 -5.86 4.53 -9.85
CA PHE A 79 -5.46 3.12 -9.96
C PHE A 79 -4.97 2.72 -11.36
N MET A 80 -5.53 3.34 -12.41
CA MET A 80 -5.21 3.00 -13.79
C MET A 80 -4.05 3.81 -14.37
N LEU A 81 -3.83 5.03 -13.88
CA LEU A 81 -2.69 5.83 -14.32
C LEU A 81 -1.40 5.37 -13.64
N PRO A 82 -0.27 5.41 -14.37
CA PRO A 82 1.01 5.10 -13.77
C PRO A 82 1.26 6.07 -12.59
N PRO A 83 1.78 5.55 -11.47
CA PRO A 83 2.13 6.40 -10.34
C PRO A 83 3.17 7.42 -10.82
N PRO A 84 3.16 8.64 -10.25
CA PRO A 84 4.15 9.65 -10.62
C PRO A 84 5.56 9.07 -10.38
N GLY A 85 6.34 9.00 -11.46
CA GLY A 85 7.64 8.35 -11.52
C GLY A 85 8.67 8.90 -10.52
N ASN A 86 9.84 8.25 -10.47
CA ASN A 86 10.91 8.46 -9.49
C ASN A 86 10.97 9.89 -8.92
N LYS A 87 10.58 10.00 -7.64
CA LYS A 87 10.48 11.30 -6.95
C LYS A 87 11.87 11.77 -6.54
N PHE A 88 12.56 12.46 -7.45
CA PHE A 88 13.65 13.33 -7.07
C PHE A 88 13.09 14.47 -6.23
N PHE A 89 13.47 14.53 -4.95
CA PHE A 89 13.07 15.61 -4.05
C PHE A 89 14.15 16.71 -4.07
N PRO A 90 13.83 17.93 -4.53
CA PRO A 90 14.76 19.05 -4.52
C PRO A 90 15.31 19.37 -3.12
N ARG A 91 16.48 20.02 -3.07
CA ARG A 91 17.12 20.41 -1.79
C ARG A 91 16.21 21.23 -0.88
N HIS A 92 15.42 22.16 -1.45
CA HIS A 92 14.49 22.98 -0.66
C HIS A 92 13.38 22.14 0.01
N VAL A 93 12.90 21.07 -0.64
CA VAL A 93 11.91 20.15 -0.02
C VAL A 93 12.53 19.42 1.15
N LYS A 94 13.79 18.97 1.02
CA LYS A 94 14.52 18.29 2.10
C LYS A 94 14.78 19.24 3.28
N ALA A 95 15.11 20.50 3.01
CA ALA A 95 15.32 21.52 4.03
C ALA A 95 14.02 21.85 4.78
N ALA A 96 12.91 22.09 4.06
CA ALA A 96 11.59 22.32 4.66
C ALA A 96 11.14 21.12 5.50
N TYR A 97 11.39 19.90 5.02
CA TYR A 97 11.17 18.70 5.84
C TYR A 97 12.03 18.67 7.09
N GLY A 98 13.30 19.08 7.02
CA GLY A 98 14.19 19.12 8.18
C GLY A 98 13.60 19.96 9.31
N GLN A 99 13.20 21.19 8.99
CA GLN A 99 12.55 22.11 9.92
C GLN A 99 11.26 21.52 10.50
N TRP A 100 10.35 21.08 9.62
CA TRP A 100 9.08 20.49 10.05
C TRP A 100 9.26 19.23 10.92
N LYS A 101 10.24 18.38 10.60
CA LYS A 101 10.53 17.13 11.31
C LYS A 101 10.95 17.38 12.76
N ASP A 102 11.67 18.46 13.01
CA ASP A 102 12.14 18.82 14.36
C ASP A 102 10.97 19.34 15.24
N GLU A 103 9.99 20.02 14.63
CA GLU A 103 8.74 20.43 15.29
C GLU A 103 7.75 19.27 15.53
N HIS A 104 7.93 18.15 14.81
CA HIS A 104 7.03 16.99 14.87
C HIS A 104 7.80 15.71 15.24
N PRO A 105 8.33 15.61 16.47
CA PRO A 105 9.14 14.47 16.91
C PRO A 105 8.34 13.16 16.95
N ASP A 106 7.05 13.24 17.22
CA ASP A 106 6.09 12.13 17.36
C ASP A 106 5.41 11.70 16.05
N ARG A 107 5.73 12.37 14.92
CA ARG A 107 5.12 12.14 13.60
C ARG A 107 4.98 10.67 13.21
N GLY A 108 5.95 9.84 13.60
CA GLY A 108 5.95 8.41 13.29
C GLY A 108 4.83 7.66 14.00
N LEU A 109 4.75 7.85 15.32
CA LEU A 109 3.73 7.26 16.19
C LEU A 109 2.34 7.71 15.75
N ARG A 110 2.13 9.03 15.67
CA ARG A 110 0.84 9.63 15.30
C ARG A 110 0.36 9.19 13.92
N SER A 111 1.27 9.07 12.94
CA SER A 111 0.90 8.58 11.61
C SER A 111 0.42 7.14 11.62
N ALA A 112 1.09 6.29 12.40
CA ALA A 112 0.72 4.88 12.49
C ALA A 112 -0.63 4.72 13.19
N GLU A 113 -0.83 5.39 14.33
CA GLU A 113 -2.10 5.42 15.06
C GLU A 113 -3.24 5.92 14.16
N PHE A 114 -3.03 7.05 13.47
CA PHE A 114 -3.99 7.57 12.53
C PHE A 114 -4.33 6.55 11.44
N SER A 115 -3.35 5.85 10.88
CA SER A 115 -3.61 4.84 9.85
C SER A 115 -4.45 3.65 10.35
N VAL A 116 -4.37 3.32 11.64
CA VAL A 116 -5.24 2.31 12.27
C VAL A 116 -6.66 2.84 12.41
N SER A 117 -6.83 4.01 13.04
CA SER A 117 -8.15 4.61 13.27
C SER A 117 -8.86 4.89 11.96
N PHE A 118 -8.15 5.48 11.00
CA PHE A 118 -8.67 5.73 9.66
C PHE A 118 -9.15 4.43 9.00
N ARG A 119 -8.38 3.34 9.09
CA ARG A 119 -8.82 2.07 8.50
C ARG A 119 -10.02 1.47 9.22
N ALA A 120 -10.12 1.62 10.53
CA ALA A 120 -11.26 1.14 11.30
C ALA A 120 -12.57 1.82 10.88
N GLU A 121 -12.51 3.11 10.53
CA GLU A 121 -13.66 3.91 10.09
C GLU A 121 -13.94 3.76 8.60
N HIS A 122 -12.90 3.74 7.76
CA HIS A 122 -13.03 3.81 6.30
C HIS A 122 -12.96 2.45 5.59
N GLY A 123 -12.45 1.40 6.24
CA GLY A 123 -12.20 0.09 5.63
C GLY A 123 -10.90 0.00 4.79
N HIS A 124 -10.34 1.13 4.37
CA HIS A 124 -9.10 1.24 3.60
C HIS A 124 -8.07 2.15 4.30
N GLY A 125 -6.83 2.18 3.81
CA GLY A 125 -5.80 3.08 4.34
C GLY A 125 -5.96 4.52 3.82
N PRO A 126 -5.37 5.52 4.48
CA PRO A 126 -5.44 6.90 4.01
C PRO A 126 -4.56 7.11 2.78
N SER A 127 -4.97 8.06 1.92
CA SER A 127 -4.06 8.70 0.98
C SER A 127 -3.07 9.62 1.71
N PHE A 128 -2.05 10.11 1.00
CA PHE A 128 -1.07 11.02 1.61
C PHE A 128 -1.73 12.32 2.05
N LYS A 129 -2.70 12.83 1.26
CA LYS A 129 -3.47 14.03 1.60
C LYS A 129 -4.32 13.80 2.85
N GLN A 130 -5.06 12.70 2.90
CA GLN A 130 -5.89 12.37 4.07
C GLN A 130 -5.08 12.19 5.36
N LEU A 131 -3.88 11.61 5.26
CA LEU A 131 -2.95 11.55 6.39
C LEU A 131 -2.55 12.96 6.85
N GLY A 132 -2.16 13.84 5.92
CA GLY A 132 -1.78 15.21 6.24
C GLY A 132 -2.93 16.00 6.87
N ASP A 133 -4.09 16.01 6.23
CA ASP A 133 -5.29 16.71 6.70
C ASP A 133 -5.71 16.19 8.08
N GLY A 134 -5.80 14.87 8.26
CA GLY A 134 -6.24 14.25 9.50
C GLY A 134 -5.28 14.45 10.68
N LEU A 135 -4.01 14.75 10.41
CA LEU A 135 -3.02 15.10 11.44
C LEU A 135 -2.84 16.63 11.61
N GLY A 136 -3.57 17.44 10.84
CA GLY A 136 -3.48 18.90 10.87
C GLY A 136 -2.22 19.47 10.23
N TRP A 137 -1.57 18.73 9.31
CA TRP A 137 -0.34 19.15 8.67
C TRP A 137 -0.61 20.07 7.47
N ALA A 138 -0.45 21.38 7.67
CA ALA A 138 -0.52 22.38 6.62
C ALA A 138 0.77 22.41 5.76
N LEU A 139 1.01 21.36 4.97
CA LEU A 139 2.23 21.19 4.19
C LEU A 139 1.99 21.30 2.67
N PRO A 140 2.93 21.90 1.91
CA PRO A 140 2.94 21.78 0.46
C PRO A 140 2.98 20.31 0.03
N ARG A 141 2.30 19.98 -1.08
CA ARG A 141 2.17 18.58 -1.58
C ARG A 141 3.51 17.86 -1.74
N SER A 142 4.55 18.56 -2.20
CA SER A 142 5.90 17.99 -2.37
C SER A 142 6.55 17.64 -1.03
N VAL A 143 6.39 18.49 -0.02
CA VAL A 143 6.88 18.26 1.35
C VAL A 143 6.10 17.13 2.00
N LEU A 144 4.77 17.11 1.91
CA LEU A 144 3.94 16.01 2.40
C LEU A 144 4.31 14.67 1.76
N GLY A 145 4.54 14.68 0.44
CA GLY A 145 5.03 13.51 -0.28
C GLY A 145 6.38 13.01 0.27
N PHE A 146 7.29 13.91 0.59
CA PHE A 146 8.58 13.55 1.19
C PHE A 146 8.45 13.06 2.63
N VAL A 147 7.57 13.67 3.44
CA VAL A 147 7.22 13.20 4.79
C VAL A 147 6.79 11.75 4.75
N VAL A 148 5.85 11.39 3.89
CA VAL A 148 5.35 10.00 3.78
C VAL A 148 6.46 9.05 3.32
N VAL A 149 7.29 9.45 2.35
CA VAL A 149 8.46 8.65 1.94
C VAL A 149 9.39 8.39 3.14
N ARG A 150 9.63 9.39 3.99
CA ARG A 150 10.45 9.22 5.19
C ARG A 150 9.78 8.37 6.27
N LEU A 151 8.47 8.47 6.45
CA LEU A 151 7.70 7.61 7.37
C LEU A 151 7.77 6.14 6.95
N VAL A 152 7.69 5.87 5.64
CA VAL A 152 7.85 4.52 5.08
C VAL A 152 9.30 4.03 5.21
N ALA A 153 10.29 4.85 4.85
CA ALA A 153 11.70 4.49 4.97
C ALA A 153 12.10 4.19 6.43
N ASN A 154 11.55 4.94 7.39
CA ASN A 154 11.77 4.73 8.81
C ASN A 154 10.84 3.66 9.41
N LYS A 155 10.13 2.89 8.58
CA LYS A 155 9.28 1.74 8.97
C LYS A 155 8.10 2.08 9.89
N TRP A 156 7.73 3.35 10.04
CA TRP A 156 6.53 3.75 10.79
C TRP A 156 5.26 3.45 10.01
N LEU A 157 5.29 3.69 8.70
CA LEU A 157 4.24 3.29 7.77
C LEU A 157 4.77 2.25 6.80
N ALA A 158 3.85 1.50 6.21
CA ALA A 158 4.09 0.66 5.04
C ALA A 158 3.05 0.98 3.96
N ARG A 159 3.41 0.68 2.71
CA ARG A 159 2.52 0.71 1.55
C ARG A 159 2.57 -0.63 0.84
N THR A 160 1.53 -0.99 0.10
CA THR A 160 1.49 -2.22 -0.69
C THR A 160 1.64 -1.86 -2.15
N GLY A 161 2.81 -2.14 -2.72
CA GLY A 161 3.16 -1.73 -4.08
C GLY A 161 3.10 -0.20 -4.27
N GLU A 162 2.73 0.21 -5.47
CA GLU A 162 2.55 1.63 -5.83
C GLU A 162 1.08 2.08 -5.78
N VAL A 163 0.22 1.23 -5.21
CA VAL A 163 -1.23 1.39 -5.18
C VAL A 163 -1.63 2.52 -4.20
N PRO A 164 -2.60 3.38 -4.55
CA PRO A 164 -3.07 4.45 -3.66
C PRO A 164 -3.92 3.91 -2.50
N TRP A 165 -4.09 4.73 -1.44
CA TRP A 165 -4.88 4.41 -0.23
C TRP A 165 -4.44 3.17 0.56
N THR A 166 -3.16 2.79 0.47
CA THR A 166 -2.64 1.57 1.16
C THR A 166 -1.86 1.85 2.43
N LEU A 167 -1.79 3.10 2.92
CA LEU A 167 -0.98 3.40 4.09
C LEU A 167 -1.49 2.59 5.30
N ARG A 168 -0.56 1.89 5.93
CA ARG A 168 -0.83 1.02 7.09
C ARG A 168 0.34 1.10 8.08
N PRO A 169 0.15 0.64 9.34
CA PRO A 169 1.25 0.55 10.30
C PRO A 169 2.39 -0.31 9.76
N GLY A 170 3.60 0.25 9.78
CA GLY A 170 4.83 -0.43 9.41
C GLY A 170 5.47 -1.19 10.58
N PRO A 171 6.59 -1.91 10.35
CA PRO A 171 7.22 -2.74 11.38
C PRO A 171 7.58 -1.99 12.68
N ALA A 172 8.04 -0.74 12.60
CA ALA A 172 8.40 0.03 13.80
C ALA A 172 7.16 0.37 14.65
N ALA A 173 6.01 0.57 14.01
CA ALA A 173 4.74 0.80 14.71
C ALA A 173 4.23 -0.49 15.35
N GLN A 174 4.32 -1.62 14.64
CA GLN A 174 3.88 -2.94 15.13
C GLN A 174 4.67 -3.37 16.36
N GLN A 175 5.98 -3.09 16.41
CA GLN A 175 6.81 -3.31 17.59
C GLN A 175 6.34 -2.54 18.83
N ARG A 176 5.57 -1.46 18.64
CA ARG A 176 4.96 -0.68 19.71
C ARG A 176 3.49 -1.06 19.97
N GLY A 177 3.04 -2.18 19.41
CA GLY A 177 1.64 -2.64 19.54
C GLY A 177 0.65 -1.94 18.62
N ILE A 178 1.08 -1.02 17.75
CA ILE A 178 0.20 -0.36 16.78
C ILE A 178 0.05 -1.27 15.57
N VAL A 179 -0.99 -2.10 15.60
CA VAL A 179 -1.29 -3.10 14.57
C VAL A 179 -2.69 -2.87 14.02
N LEU A 180 -2.93 -3.31 12.78
CA LEU A 180 -4.29 -3.43 12.28
C LEU A 180 -4.99 -4.58 13.00
N PRO A 181 -6.29 -4.45 13.36
CA PRO A 181 -7.06 -5.58 13.83
C PRO A 181 -7.02 -6.71 12.81
N ALA A 182 -6.93 -7.95 13.29
CA ALA A 182 -7.08 -9.11 12.42
C ALA A 182 -8.42 -9.04 11.70
N ALA A 183 -8.44 -9.31 10.38
CA ALA A 183 -9.69 -9.40 9.64
C ALA A 183 -10.59 -10.44 10.33
N ARG A 184 -11.82 -10.06 10.69
CA ARG A 184 -12.79 -11.01 11.26
C ARG A 184 -12.92 -12.18 10.29
N LYS A 185 -12.60 -13.38 10.75
CA LYS A 185 -13.01 -14.62 10.08
C LYS A 185 -14.55 -14.56 9.99
N PRO A 186 -15.17 -14.76 8.82
CA PRO A 186 -16.62 -14.88 8.77
C PRO A 186 -17.00 -16.07 9.66
N ALA A 187 -17.89 -15.83 10.63
CA ALA A 187 -18.44 -16.89 11.47
C ALA A 187 -19.06 -17.93 10.54
N ALA A 188 -18.59 -19.18 10.65
CA ALA A 188 -19.20 -20.29 9.94
C ALA A 188 -20.69 -20.29 10.28
N ALA A 189 -21.54 -20.24 9.25
CA ALA A 189 -22.97 -20.37 9.41
C ALA A 189 -23.24 -21.69 10.14
N VAL A 190 -23.71 -21.59 11.37
CA VAL A 190 -24.21 -22.75 12.11
C VAL A 190 -25.55 -23.08 11.47
N SER A 191 -25.56 -24.06 10.57
CA SER A 191 -26.80 -24.64 10.08
C SER A 191 -27.53 -25.27 11.26
N PRO A 192 -28.81 -24.94 11.51
CA PRO A 192 -29.60 -25.66 12.49
C PRO A 192 -29.81 -27.10 12.00
N LEU A 193 -29.51 -28.08 12.86
CA LEU A 193 -29.88 -29.47 12.62
C LEU A 193 -31.41 -29.60 12.59
N SER A 194 -31.89 -30.30 11.56
CA SER A 194 -33.26 -30.78 11.40
C SER A 194 -33.69 -31.74 12.51
#